data_AF-A0A3G9GE10-F1
#
_entry.id   AF-A0A3G9GE10-F1
#
_cell.length_a   1.000
_cell.length_b   1.000
_cell.length_c   1.000
_cell.angle_alpha   90.00
_cell.angle_beta   90.00
_cell.angle_gamma   90.00
#
_symmetry.space_group_name_H-M   'P 1'
#
loop_
_entity.id
_entity.type
_entity.pdbx_description
1 polymer ?
#
loop_
_entity_poly.entity_id
_entity_poly.type
_entity_poly.pdbx_seq_one_letter_code
_entity_poly.pdbx_strand_id
1 'polypeptide(L)'
;MTLPFANRRWVWLLGAVTLAAGLFTAGYRWAERSYLADIARQQASYAQQQRQQAEAQAEALVSALRDKQQLEEQAYRVGVALLQARADLARNQAQLSRRIAHVVQQDGERFTGLGPDSLRLYLAALGYTSDDAHLPAADPGIAVQADQTATAAGGLPPLALLYHAADYGRWCQQLEQQLDAWQALFPPTQGEAHAGP
;
A
#
# COMPACT_ATOMS: atom_id res chain seq x y z
N MET A 1 -26.95 77.31 72.42
CA MET A 1 -27.91 76.22 72.74
C MET A 1 -27.10 74.95 72.92
N THR A 2 -26.93 74.55 74.17
CA THR A 2 -26.01 73.50 74.64
C THR A 2 -26.68 72.14 74.58
N LEU A 3 -26.12 71.22 73.80
CA LEU A 3 -26.57 69.81 73.74
C LEU A 3 -26.33 69.16 75.13
N PRO A 4 -27.37 68.63 75.79
CA PRO A 4 -27.22 68.07 77.14
C PRO A 4 -26.46 66.73 77.09
N PHE A 5 -25.35 66.66 77.82
CA PHE A 5 -24.46 65.52 77.99
C PHE A 5 -25.08 64.37 78.82
N ALA A 6 -26.17 63.76 78.33
CA ALA A 6 -26.82 62.62 79.01
C ALA A 6 -26.57 61.25 78.35
N ASN A 7 -25.87 61.15 77.22
CA ASN A 7 -26.02 60.00 76.33
C ASN A 7 -24.72 59.29 75.91
N ARG A 8 -23.81 58.98 76.86
CA ARG A 8 -22.61 58.15 76.59
C ARG A 8 -22.98 56.80 75.95
N ARG A 9 -24.10 56.20 76.38
CA ARG A 9 -24.61 54.93 75.86
C ARG A 9 -25.00 55.00 74.37
N TRP A 10 -25.54 56.12 73.88
CA TRP A 10 -25.94 56.28 72.49
C TRP A 10 -24.74 56.44 71.53
N VAL A 11 -23.67 57.09 71.98
CA VAL A 11 -22.42 57.20 71.20
C VAL A 11 -21.78 55.82 70.98
N TRP A 12 -21.77 54.97 72.02
CA TRP A 12 -21.29 53.59 71.89
C TRP A 12 -22.15 52.74 70.95
N LEU A 13 -23.48 52.91 70.99
CA LEU A 13 -24.39 52.18 70.08
C LEU A 13 -24.20 52.61 68.62
N LEU A 14 -24.08 53.90 68.33
CA LEU A 14 -23.82 54.39 66.97
C LEU A 14 -22.43 53.94 66.45
N GLY A 15 -21.42 53.95 67.32
CA GLY A 15 -20.10 53.41 67.01
C GLY A 15 -20.15 51.91 66.69
N ALA A 16 -20.90 51.12 67.46
CA ALA A 16 -21.04 49.68 67.21
C ALA A 16 -21.78 49.38 65.89
N VAL A 17 -22.85 50.12 65.57
CA VAL A 17 -23.60 49.94 64.32
C VAL A 17 -22.76 50.29 63.10
N THR A 18 -22.01 51.39 63.16
CA THR A 18 -21.12 51.80 62.06
C THR A 18 -19.97 50.81 61.85
N LEU A 19 -19.40 50.26 62.92
CA LEU A 19 -18.41 49.18 62.84
C LEU A 19 -19.00 47.91 62.21
N ALA A 20 -20.19 47.50 62.63
CA ALA A 20 -20.86 46.33 62.06
C ALA A 20 -21.18 46.52 60.57
N ALA A 21 -21.65 47.70 60.17
CA ALA A 21 -21.90 48.04 58.77
C ALA A 21 -20.59 48.08 57.95
N GLY A 22 -19.50 48.60 58.52
CA GLY A 22 -18.18 48.61 57.90
C GLY A 22 -17.63 47.19 57.66
N LEU A 23 -17.75 46.32 58.66
CA LEU A 23 -17.33 44.91 58.56
C LEU A 23 -18.18 44.15 57.53
N PHE A 24 -19.50 44.36 57.53
CA PHE A 24 -20.41 43.72 56.58
C PHE A 24 -20.11 44.13 55.13
N THR A 25 -19.93 45.42 54.86
CA THR A 25 -19.61 45.93 53.52
C THR A 25 -18.22 45.50 53.06
N ALA A 26 -17.23 45.48 53.96
CA ALA A 26 -15.90 44.98 53.65
C ALA A 26 -15.92 43.47 53.30
N GLY A 27 -16.66 42.66 54.07
CA GLY A 27 -16.83 41.24 53.81
C GLY A 27 -17.54 40.97 52.48
N TYR A 28 -18.62 41.71 52.18
CA TYR A 28 -19.35 41.58 50.92
C TYR A 28 -18.47 41.92 49.70
N ARG A 29 -17.72 43.02 49.76
CA ARG A 29 -16.80 43.41 48.68
C ARG A 29 -15.65 42.43 48.51
N TRP A 30 -15.20 41.78 49.58
CA TRP A 30 -14.19 40.73 49.50
C TRP A 30 -14.76 39.48 48.81
N ALA A 31 -15.96 39.04 49.20
CA ALA A 31 -16.65 37.90 48.60
C ALA A 31 -16.95 38.09 47.11
N GLU A 32 -17.37 39.30 46.71
CA GLU A 32 -17.62 39.63 45.30
C GLU A 32 -16.34 39.58 44.46
N ARG A 33 -15.23 40.12 44.99
CA ARG A 33 -13.93 40.06 44.30
C ARG A 33 -13.42 38.64 44.15
N SER A 34 -13.53 37.80 45.18
CA SER A 34 -13.13 36.39 45.07
C SER A 34 -14.01 35.65 44.06
N TYR A 35 -15.32 35.88 44.08
CA TYR A 35 -16.26 35.25 43.15
C TYR A 35 -15.97 35.64 41.69
N LEU A 36 -15.74 36.93 41.42
CA LEU A 36 -15.36 37.41 40.08
C LEU A 36 -14.00 36.85 39.64
N ALA A 37 -13.04 36.75 40.56
CA ALA A 37 -11.74 36.15 40.27
C ALA A 37 -11.85 34.65 39.94
N ASP A 38 -12.71 33.91 40.64
CA ASP A 38 -12.94 32.49 40.39
C ASP A 38 -13.66 32.26 39.05
N ILE A 39 -14.67 33.09 38.72
CA ILE A 39 -15.30 33.06 37.38
C ILE A 39 -14.27 33.36 36.30
N ALA A 40 -13.45 34.40 36.47
CA ALA A 40 -12.44 34.77 35.48
C ALA A 40 -11.41 33.65 35.27
N ARG A 41 -10.96 32.99 36.35
CA ARG A 41 -10.07 31.83 36.29
C ARG A 41 -10.72 30.66 35.56
N GLN A 42 -11.99 30.39 35.87
CA GLN A 42 -12.73 29.31 35.24
C GLN A 42 -12.97 29.57 33.75
N GLN A 43 -13.29 30.81 33.35
CA GLN A 43 -13.36 31.19 31.94
C GLN A 43 -12.02 31.07 31.23
N ALA A 44 -10.93 31.49 31.87
CA ALA A 44 -9.59 31.37 31.31
C ALA A 44 -9.17 29.90 31.13
N SER A 45 -9.47 29.03 32.10
CA SER A 45 -9.18 27.60 31.99
C SER A 45 -10.03 26.93 30.92
N TYR A 46 -11.32 27.27 30.81
CA TYR A 46 -12.17 26.79 29.71
C TYR A 46 -11.66 27.25 28.34
N ALA A 47 -11.29 28.53 28.20
CA ALA A 47 -10.74 29.06 26.95
C ALA A 47 -9.41 28.36 26.59
N GLN A 48 -8.56 28.09 27.57
CA GLN A 48 -7.32 27.35 27.36
C GLN A 48 -7.59 25.89 26.95
N GLN A 49 -8.52 25.21 27.60
CA GLN A 49 -8.93 23.85 27.24
C GLN A 49 -9.50 23.79 25.82
N GLN A 50 -10.34 24.75 25.43
CA GLN A 50 -10.86 24.83 24.06
C GLN A 50 -9.76 25.05 23.04
N ARG A 51 -8.77 25.91 23.33
CA ARG A 51 -7.61 26.10 22.45
C ARG A 51 -6.79 24.82 22.31
N GLN A 52 -6.48 24.15 23.41
CA GLN A 52 -5.75 22.87 23.40
C GLN A 52 -6.51 21.79 22.61
N GLN A 53 -7.83 21.72 22.76
CA GLN A 53 -8.65 20.79 21.97
C GLN A 53 -8.65 21.14 20.48
N ALA A 54 -8.76 22.42 20.13
CA ALA A 54 -8.71 22.88 18.75
C ALA A 54 -7.35 22.62 18.11
N GLU A 55 -6.25 22.86 18.84
CA GLU A 55 -4.88 22.56 18.42
C GLU A 55 -4.69 21.05 18.21
N ALA A 56 -5.10 20.22 19.17
CA ALA A 56 -5.01 18.77 19.05
C ALA A 56 -5.82 18.22 17.86
N GLN A 57 -7.02 18.78 17.62
CA GLN A 57 -7.83 18.43 16.45
C GLN A 57 -7.16 18.86 15.15
N ALA A 58 -6.59 20.07 15.10
CA ALA A 58 -5.87 20.54 13.93
C ALA A 58 -4.64 19.66 13.62
N GLU A 59 -3.86 19.29 14.64
CA GLU A 59 -2.73 18.38 14.50
C GLU A 59 -3.16 17.00 14.00
N ALA A 60 -4.25 16.44 14.55
CA ALA A 60 -4.80 15.16 14.10
C ALA A 60 -5.31 15.20 12.66
N LEU A 61 -5.93 16.31 12.25
CA LEU A 61 -6.34 16.50 10.85
C LEU A 61 -5.13 16.60 9.93
N VAL A 62 -4.08 17.31 10.32
CA VAL A 62 -2.85 17.43 9.54
C VAL A 62 -2.14 16.08 9.42
N SER A 63 -2.04 15.29 10.49
CA SER A 63 -1.46 13.95 10.41
C SER A 63 -2.28 13.04 9.50
N ALA A 64 -3.61 13.03 9.64
CA ALA A 64 -4.49 12.23 8.78
C ALA A 64 -4.39 12.63 7.30
N LEU A 65 -4.20 13.92 6.99
CA LEU A 65 -3.96 14.38 5.63
C LEU A 65 -2.62 13.91 5.07
N ARG A 66 -1.54 13.94 5.88
CA ARG A 66 -0.23 13.42 5.46
C ARG A 66 -0.32 11.92 5.18
N ASP A 67 -0.98 11.16 6.03
CA ASP A 67 -1.14 9.71 5.85
C ASP A 67 -1.90 9.42 4.54
N LYS A 68 -2.96 10.18 4.25
CA LYS A 68 -3.67 10.07 2.97
C LYS A 68 -2.78 10.38 1.78
N GLN A 69 -2.01 11.47 1.82
CA GLN A 69 -1.09 11.83 0.75
C GLN A 69 -0.04 10.74 0.50
N GLN A 70 0.52 10.17 1.57
CA GLN A 70 1.48 9.07 1.44
C GLN A 70 0.87 7.83 0.79
N LEU A 71 -0.37 7.48 1.15
CA LEU A 71 -1.08 6.36 0.54
C LEU A 71 -1.41 6.64 -0.94
N GLU A 72 -1.81 7.86 -1.28
CA GLU A 72 -2.07 8.26 -2.67
C GLU A 72 -0.79 8.21 -3.53
N GLU A 73 0.34 8.68 -3.00
CA GLU A 73 1.63 8.58 -3.70
C GLU A 73 2.04 7.12 -3.93
N GLN A 74 1.87 6.26 -2.92
CA GLN A 74 2.13 4.82 -3.06
C GLN A 74 1.22 4.19 -4.10
N ALA A 75 -0.08 4.47 -4.06
CA ALA A 75 -1.05 3.99 -5.02
C ALA A 75 -0.73 4.46 -6.44
N TYR A 76 -0.31 5.73 -6.60
CA TYR A 76 0.11 6.27 -7.89
C TYR A 76 1.35 5.55 -8.43
N ARG A 77 2.38 5.35 -7.60
CA ARG A 77 3.60 4.62 -8.01
C ARG A 77 3.27 3.19 -8.45
N VAL A 78 2.45 2.48 -7.68
CA VAL A 78 2.01 1.13 -8.03
C VAL A 78 1.17 1.14 -9.30
N GLY A 79 0.27 2.11 -9.47
CA GLY A 79 -0.55 2.25 -10.68
C GLY A 79 0.29 2.49 -11.94
N VAL A 80 1.30 3.36 -11.86
CA VAL A 80 2.24 3.62 -12.97
C VAL A 80 3.06 2.37 -13.28
N ALA A 81 3.61 1.70 -12.26
CA ALA A 81 4.38 0.47 -12.44
C ALA A 81 3.54 -0.65 -13.09
N LEU A 82 2.28 -0.80 -12.66
CA LEU A 82 1.35 -1.77 -13.24
C LEU A 82 1.03 -1.45 -14.71
N LEU A 83 0.82 -0.18 -15.03
CA LEU A 83 0.56 0.25 -16.41
C LEU A 83 1.77 -0.01 -17.32
N GLN A 84 2.98 0.28 -16.83
CA GLN A 84 4.23 -0.01 -17.54
C GLN A 84 4.41 -1.51 -17.75
N ALA A 85 4.27 -2.32 -16.69
CA ALA A 85 4.37 -3.77 -16.77
C ALA A 85 3.36 -4.37 -17.76
N ARG A 86 2.12 -3.85 -17.77
CA ARG A 86 1.10 -4.28 -18.74
C ARG A 86 1.47 -3.93 -20.18
N ALA A 87 2.05 -2.74 -20.40
CA ALA A 87 2.52 -2.34 -21.72
C ALA A 87 3.72 -3.20 -22.17
N ASP A 88 4.65 -3.51 -21.28
CA ASP A 88 5.79 -4.39 -21.56
C ASP A 88 5.34 -5.81 -21.88
N LEU A 89 4.39 -6.35 -21.11
CA LEU A 89 3.84 -7.67 -21.37
C LEU A 89 3.14 -7.74 -22.73
N ALA A 90 2.35 -6.72 -23.09
CA ALA A 90 1.72 -6.64 -24.41
C ALA A 90 2.75 -6.55 -25.55
N ARG A 91 3.82 -5.77 -25.36
CA ARG A 91 4.93 -5.68 -26.33
C ARG A 91 5.64 -7.02 -26.50
N ASN A 92 5.98 -7.68 -25.39
CA ASN A 92 6.65 -8.97 -25.39
C ASN A 92 5.77 -10.05 -26.04
N GLN A 93 4.47 -10.06 -25.74
CA GLN A 93 3.52 -10.98 -26.38
C GLN A 93 3.44 -10.74 -27.89
N ALA A 94 3.32 -9.48 -28.32
CA ALA A 94 3.30 -9.15 -29.75
C ALA A 94 4.60 -9.53 -30.46
N GLN A 95 5.77 -9.30 -29.84
CA GLN A 95 7.06 -9.71 -30.38
C GLN A 95 7.19 -11.24 -30.47
N LEU A 96 6.76 -11.95 -29.44
CA LEU A 96 6.76 -13.42 -29.42
C LEU A 96 5.87 -13.98 -30.52
N SER A 97 4.64 -13.48 -30.68
CA SER A 97 3.73 -13.92 -31.76
C SER A 97 4.34 -13.68 -33.14
N ARG A 98 5.00 -12.54 -33.37
CA ARG A 98 5.70 -12.27 -34.63
C ARG A 98 6.87 -13.23 -34.86
N ARG A 99 7.68 -13.53 -33.84
CA ARG A 99 8.79 -14.49 -33.95
C ARG A 99 8.28 -15.89 -34.26
N ILE A 100 7.22 -16.34 -33.57
CA ILE A 100 6.59 -17.63 -33.85
C ILE A 100 6.08 -17.68 -35.30
N ALA A 101 5.34 -16.66 -35.75
CA ALA A 101 4.83 -16.60 -37.13
C ALA A 101 5.95 -16.60 -38.17
N HIS A 102 7.03 -15.86 -37.92
CA HIS A 102 8.18 -15.78 -38.83
C HIS A 102 8.92 -17.12 -38.94
N VAL A 103 9.16 -17.78 -37.80
CA VAL A 103 9.85 -19.09 -37.76
C VAL A 103 9.01 -20.16 -38.46
N VAL A 104 7.70 -20.18 -38.24
CA VAL A 104 6.78 -21.09 -38.94
C VAL A 104 6.77 -20.83 -40.44
N GLN A 105 6.78 -19.56 -40.87
CA GLN A 105 6.85 -19.20 -42.29
C GLN A 105 8.20 -19.58 -42.93
N GLN A 106 9.29 -19.47 -42.18
CA GLN A 106 10.64 -19.80 -42.64
C GLN A 106 10.83 -21.31 -42.84
N ASP A 107 10.23 -22.13 -41.99
CA ASP A 107 10.21 -23.60 -42.18
C ASP A 107 9.37 -23.98 -43.42
N GLY A 108 8.29 -23.24 -43.70
CA GLY A 108 7.48 -23.37 -44.92
C GLY A 108 6.58 -24.63 -44.95
N GLU A 109 5.70 -24.72 -45.95
CA GLU A 109 4.69 -25.81 -46.05
C GLU A 109 5.27 -27.20 -46.35
N ARG A 110 6.59 -27.32 -46.58
CA ARG A 110 7.21 -28.62 -46.89
C ARG A 110 7.25 -29.57 -45.69
N PHE A 111 7.08 -29.05 -44.48
CA PHE A 111 7.07 -29.84 -43.26
C PHE A 111 5.63 -30.00 -42.78
N THR A 112 5.18 -31.25 -42.61
CA THR A 112 3.84 -31.59 -42.08
C THR A 112 3.76 -31.50 -40.54
N GLY A 113 4.76 -30.88 -39.89
CA GLY A 113 4.93 -30.76 -38.42
C GLY A 113 5.79 -29.55 -38.03
N LEU A 114 6.41 -29.54 -36.83
CA LEU A 114 7.39 -28.51 -36.47
C LEU A 114 8.63 -28.65 -37.37
N GLY A 115 8.96 -27.59 -38.13
CA GLY A 115 10.22 -27.53 -38.86
C GLY A 115 11.42 -27.31 -37.93
N PRO A 116 12.64 -27.42 -38.46
CA PRO A 116 13.87 -27.40 -37.68
C PRO A 116 14.11 -26.09 -36.90
N ASP A 117 13.63 -24.95 -37.41
CA ASP A 117 13.75 -23.68 -36.70
C ASP A 117 12.65 -23.52 -35.64
N SER A 118 11.43 -23.99 -35.93
CA SER A 118 10.34 -24.07 -34.95
C SER A 118 10.70 -24.97 -33.76
N LEU A 119 11.35 -26.10 -34.02
CA LEU A 119 11.77 -27.05 -32.98
C LEU A 119 12.86 -26.47 -32.08
N ARG A 120 13.82 -25.73 -32.65
CA ARG A 120 14.82 -25.00 -31.89
C ARG A 120 14.20 -23.91 -31.01
N LEU A 121 13.20 -23.19 -31.52
CA LEU A 121 12.46 -22.20 -30.72
C LEU A 121 11.70 -22.87 -29.56
N TYR A 122 11.09 -24.04 -29.79
CA TYR A 122 10.40 -24.82 -28.77
C TYR A 122 11.34 -25.33 -27.67
N LEU A 123 12.48 -25.92 -28.06
CA LEU A 123 13.50 -26.40 -27.12
C LEU A 123 14.11 -25.26 -26.30
N ALA A 124 14.39 -24.11 -26.95
CA ALA A 124 14.84 -22.92 -26.25
C ALA A 124 13.77 -22.37 -25.27
N ALA A 125 12.49 -22.44 -25.61
CA ALA A 125 11.40 -22.04 -24.71
C ALA A 125 11.25 -22.99 -23.49
N LEU A 126 11.67 -24.25 -23.64
CA LEU A 126 11.75 -25.24 -22.55
C LEU A 126 13.07 -25.16 -21.76
N GLY A 127 14.00 -24.28 -22.13
CA GLY A 127 15.28 -24.10 -21.45
C GLY A 127 16.41 -25.03 -21.90
N TYR A 128 16.23 -25.80 -22.98
CA TYR A 128 17.29 -26.61 -23.57
C TYR A 128 18.19 -25.75 -24.48
N THR A 129 19.51 -25.94 -24.38
CA THR A 129 20.49 -25.23 -25.21
C THR A 129 20.44 -25.75 -26.65
N SER A 130 20.31 -24.84 -27.62
CA SER A 130 20.21 -25.17 -29.06
C SER A 130 21.50 -25.74 -29.69
N ASP A 131 22.54 -25.97 -28.88
CA ASP A 131 23.85 -26.52 -29.29
C ASP A 131 23.91 -28.04 -29.30
N ASP A 132 22.81 -28.74 -29.01
CA ASP A 132 22.78 -30.19 -29.11
C ASP A 132 22.86 -30.61 -30.58
N ALA A 133 24.10 -30.86 -31.03
CA ALA A 133 24.51 -31.49 -32.29
C ALA A 133 23.94 -32.91 -32.48
N HIS A 134 22.93 -33.30 -31.70
CA HIS A 134 22.27 -34.60 -31.69
C HIS A 134 20.83 -34.51 -32.21
N LEU A 135 20.36 -33.33 -32.61
CA LEU A 135 19.12 -33.18 -33.34
C LEU A 135 19.36 -33.57 -34.80
N PRO A 136 18.80 -34.69 -35.29
CA PRO A 136 18.90 -35.03 -36.71
C PRO A 136 18.29 -33.90 -37.52
N ALA A 137 18.96 -33.50 -38.61
CA ALA A 137 18.37 -32.60 -39.58
C ALA A 137 17.00 -33.18 -39.99
N ALA A 138 15.94 -32.40 -39.82
CA ALA A 138 14.60 -32.83 -40.22
C ALA A 138 14.60 -33.09 -41.74
N ASP A 139 14.69 -34.36 -42.10
CA ASP A 139 14.56 -34.83 -43.47
C ASP A 139 13.14 -34.48 -43.94
N PRO A 140 12.94 -33.82 -45.10
CA PRO A 140 11.61 -33.59 -45.67
C PRO A 140 10.92 -34.88 -46.15
N GLY A 141 11.32 -36.03 -45.62
CA GLY A 141 10.93 -37.36 -46.04
C GLY A 141 9.45 -37.65 -45.75
N ILE A 142 8.74 -37.95 -46.84
CA ILE A 142 7.42 -38.57 -46.98
C ILE A 142 6.52 -38.50 -45.73
N ALA A 143 5.58 -37.56 -45.76
CA ALA A 143 4.38 -37.62 -44.94
C ALA A 143 3.76 -39.03 -45.08
N VAL A 144 3.66 -39.76 -43.96
CA VAL A 144 2.94 -41.03 -43.91
C VAL A 144 1.54 -40.80 -44.48
N GLN A 145 1.20 -41.57 -45.52
CA GLN A 145 -0.11 -41.49 -46.17
C GLN A 145 -1.24 -41.67 -45.16
N ALA A 146 -2.10 -40.66 -45.10
CA ALA A 146 -3.20 -40.50 -44.16
C ALA A 146 -4.40 -41.42 -44.45
N ASP A 147 -4.19 -42.73 -44.60
CA ASP A 147 -5.29 -43.67 -44.90
C ASP A 147 -5.54 -44.74 -43.81
N GLN A 148 -4.73 -44.86 -42.76
CA GLN A 148 -4.90 -45.99 -41.82
C GLN A 148 -5.04 -45.65 -40.34
N THR A 149 -5.45 -44.43 -39.99
CA THR A 149 -5.98 -44.17 -38.65
C THR A 149 -7.24 -43.32 -38.73
N ALA A 150 -8.35 -43.96 -38.36
CA ALA A 150 -9.66 -43.36 -38.19
C ALA A 150 -9.58 -42.03 -37.43
N THR A 151 -10.07 -40.97 -38.06
CA THR A 151 -10.71 -39.79 -37.44
C THR A 151 -10.14 -39.34 -36.09
N ALA A 152 -8.94 -38.78 -36.11
CA ALA A 152 -8.59 -37.67 -35.26
C ALA A 152 -8.12 -36.54 -36.18
N ALA A 153 -8.96 -35.53 -36.35
CA ALA A 153 -8.61 -34.33 -37.08
C ALA A 153 -7.36 -33.70 -36.45
N GLY A 154 -6.25 -33.71 -37.20
CA GLY A 154 -5.06 -32.90 -36.96
C GLY A 154 -4.39 -33.08 -35.60
N GLY A 155 -3.21 -33.69 -35.57
CA GLY A 155 -2.30 -33.53 -34.44
C GLY A 155 -2.19 -32.05 -34.05
N LEU A 156 -2.11 -31.78 -32.74
CA LEU A 156 -2.07 -30.43 -32.16
C LEU A 156 -1.25 -29.48 -33.04
N PRO A 157 -1.84 -28.37 -33.53
CA PRO A 157 -1.17 -27.52 -34.49
C PRO A 157 0.15 -27.01 -33.88
N PRO A 158 1.27 -27.02 -34.64
CA PRO A 158 2.59 -26.59 -34.18
C PRO A 158 2.58 -25.25 -33.42
N LEU A 159 1.73 -24.34 -33.88
CA LEU A 159 1.53 -23.03 -33.28
C LEU A 159 0.96 -23.09 -31.85
N ALA A 160 0.03 -24.02 -31.59
CA ALA A 160 -0.58 -24.19 -30.27
C ALA A 160 0.41 -24.79 -29.25
N LEU A 161 1.29 -25.69 -29.68
CA LEU A 161 2.35 -26.25 -28.82
C LEU A 161 3.37 -25.19 -28.41
N LEU A 162 3.78 -24.34 -29.35
CA LEU A 162 4.69 -23.22 -29.07
C LEU A 162 4.05 -22.18 -28.13
N TYR A 163 2.77 -21.87 -28.34
CA TYR A 163 2.05 -20.93 -27.49
C TYR A 163 1.88 -21.48 -26.06
N HIS A 164 1.55 -22.78 -25.93
CA HIS A 164 1.45 -23.45 -24.65
C HIS A 164 2.78 -23.50 -23.89
N ALA A 165 3.89 -23.85 -24.56
CA ALA A 165 5.22 -23.87 -23.94
C ALA A 165 5.64 -22.47 -23.47
N ALA A 166 5.34 -21.43 -24.26
CA ALA A 166 5.64 -20.05 -23.87
C ALA A 166 4.75 -19.55 -22.71
N ASP A 167 3.47 -19.95 -22.67
CA ASP A 167 2.57 -19.68 -21.56
C ASP A 167 3.07 -20.37 -20.27
N TYR A 168 3.51 -21.63 -20.38
CA TYR A 168 4.06 -22.38 -19.25
C TYR A 168 5.38 -21.77 -18.74
N GLY A 169 6.29 -21.38 -19.64
CA GLY A 169 7.53 -20.69 -19.26
C GLY A 169 7.27 -19.37 -18.52
N ARG A 170 6.24 -18.60 -18.91
CA ARG A 170 5.79 -17.41 -18.17
C ARG A 170 5.26 -17.74 -16.78
N TRP A 171 4.53 -18.84 -16.63
CA TRP A 171 4.01 -19.28 -15.33
C TRP A 171 5.14 -19.66 -14.36
N CYS A 172 6.18 -20.37 -14.83
CA CYS A 172 7.34 -20.70 -14.03
C CYS A 172 8.05 -19.45 -13.49
N GLN A 173 8.29 -18.45 -14.35
CA GLN A 173 8.91 -17.19 -13.93
C GLN A 173 8.06 -16.41 -12.92
N GLN A 174 6.73 -16.46 -13.06
CA GLN A 174 5.84 -15.83 -12.08
C GLN A 174 5.91 -16.53 -10.72
N LEU A 175 6.07 -17.87 -10.70
CA LEU A 175 6.21 -18.64 -9.47
C LEU A 175 7.52 -18.33 -8.74
N GLU A 176 8.62 -18.18 -9.49
CA GLU A 176 9.92 -17.77 -8.95
C GLU A 176 9.85 -16.37 -8.33
N GLN A 177 9.24 -15.40 -9.03
CA GLN A 177 9.04 -14.05 -8.49
C GLN A 177 8.19 -14.04 -7.21
N GLN A 178 7.17 -14.89 -7.13
CA GLN A 178 6.37 -15.04 -5.91
C GLN A 178 7.20 -15.64 -4.77
N LEU A 179 8.05 -16.63 -5.06
CA LEU A 179 8.93 -17.26 -4.08
C LEU A 179 9.94 -16.24 -3.52
N ASP A 180 10.59 -15.46 -4.39
CA ASP A 180 11.55 -14.43 -4.01
C ASP A 180 10.90 -13.34 -3.14
N ALA A 181 9.70 -12.90 -3.52
CA ALA A 181 8.93 -11.94 -2.72
C ALA A 181 8.58 -12.50 -1.33
N TRP A 182 8.26 -13.80 -1.25
CA TRP A 182 7.96 -14.48 0.02
C TRP A 182 9.21 -14.59 0.90
N GLN A 183 10.36 -14.95 0.31
CA GLN A 183 11.65 -15.00 1.02
C GLN A 183 12.11 -13.61 1.49
N ALA A 184 11.82 -12.54 0.75
CA ALA A 184 12.12 -11.18 1.17
C ALA A 184 11.27 -10.73 2.39
N LEU A 185 10.03 -11.20 2.48
CA LEU A 185 9.12 -10.96 3.62
C LEU A 185 9.47 -11.82 4.84
N PHE A 186 9.96 -13.05 4.61
CA PHE A 186 10.36 -14.01 5.63
C PHE A 186 11.83 -14.41 5.42
N PRO A 187 12.79 -13.49 5.68
CA PRO A 187 14.19 -13.83 5.54
C PRO A 187 14.49 -15.02 6.46
N PRO A 188 15.25 -16.03 6.00
CA PRO A 188 15.61 -17.15 6.84
C PRO A 188 16.30 -16.60 8.09
N THR A 189 15.75 -16.92 9.26
CA THR A 189 16.39 -16.61 10.53
C THR A 189 17.80 -17.18 10.49
N GLN A 190 18.81 -16.30 10.44
CA GLN A 190 20.19 -16.69 10.65
C GLN A 190 20.32 -17.18 12.09
N GLY A 191 20.00 -18.45 12.30
CA GLY A 191 19.85 -19.04 13.62
C GLY A 191 19.93 -20.55 13.51
N GLU A 192 20.98 -21.05 12.86
CA GLU A 192 21.56 -22.38 13.08
C GLU A 192 22.91 -22.47 12.34
N ALA A 193 23.76 -21.45 12.54
CA ALA A 193 25.19 -21.71 12.58
C ALA A 193 25.47 -22.34 13.95
N HIS A 194 26.21 -23.45 13.97
CA HIS A 194 26.65 -24.23 15.14
C HIS A 194 25.71 -25.36 15.60
N ALA A 195 25.92 -26.55 15.06
CA ALA A 195 26.54 -27.65 15.81
C ALA A 195 26.69 -28.88 14.90
N GLY A 196 27.93 -29.12 14.45
CA GLY A 196 28.34 -30.47 14.08
C GLY A 196 28.34 -31.37 15.31
N PRO A 197 28.11 -32.67 15.10
CA PRO A 197 29.18 -33.62 15.40
C PRO A 197 29.76 -34.29 14.14
#